data_AF-A0A832JZN5-F1
#
_entry.id   AF-A0A832JZN5-F1
#
_cell.length_a   1.000
_cell.length_b   1.000
_cell.length_c   1.000
_cell.angle_alpha   90.00
_cell.angle_beta   90.00
_cell.angle_gamma   90.00
#
_symmetry.space_group_name_H-M   'P 1'
#
loop_
_entity.id
_entity.type
_entity.pdbx_description
1 polymer ?
#
loop_
_entity_poly.entity_id
_entity_poly.type
_entity_poly.pdbx_seq_one_letter_code
_entity_poly.pdbx_strand_id
1 'polypeptide(L)'
;MKSMKTKGYELSSSEKRYLHIQLDFICDLGYTSRLVSVLKMANLNPRQVSYDFVRVHYKTDLVRALKETYALCELLEKNITLWREMCIETWVEVIADEASKPRPSGVTRLNSILVYIKPGSGRRVYHKLIWHTNIEALREIILPESITRLCVQGRNTEINVEILKKICKCVETFIQYYT
;
A
#
# COMPACT_ATOMS: atom_id res chain seq x y z
N MET A 1 0.65 20.05 -30.81
CA MET A 1 0.27 19.73 -29.41
C MET A 1 1.51 19.32 -28.64
N LYS A 2 1.94 20.12 -27.66
CA LYS A 2 3.06 19.75 -26.78
C LYS A 2 2.57 18.59 -25.88
N SER A 3 3.28 17.47 -25.94
CA SER A 3 3.13 16.35 -25.01
C SER A 3 3.07 16.89 -23.58
N MET A 4 1.91 16.75 -22.93
CA MET A 4 1.76 16.96 -21.50
C MET A 4 2.56 15.84 -20.84
N LYS A 5 3.86 16.09 -20.62
CA LYS A 5 4.63 15.32 -19.64
C LYS A 5 3.93 15.55 -18.31
N THR A 6 3.14 14.60 -17.86
CA THR A 6 2.74 14.46 -16.46
C THR A 6 4.01 14.26 -15.67
N LYS A 7 4.70 15.36 -15.34
CA LYS A 7 5.86 15.32 -14.44
C LYS A 7 5.33 14.83 -13.10
N GLY A 8 5.51 13.55 -12.84
CA GLY A 8 5.47 12.97 -11.50
C GLY A 8 6.52 13.64 -10.62
N TYR A 9 6.40 13.45 -9.32
CA TYR A 9 7.43 13.92 -8.39
C TYR A 9 8.79 13.30 -8.77
N GLU A 10 9.84 14.12 -8.80
CA GLU A 10 11.20 13.60 -8.85
C GLU A 10 11.62 13.23 -7.42
N LEU A 11 11.94 11.96 -7.22
CA LEU A 11 12.47 11.45 -5.95
C LEU A 11 13.89 11.99 -5.72
N SER A 12 14.22 12.31 -4.47
CA SER A 12 15.57 12.76 -4.12
C SER A 12 16.63 11.70 -4.47
N SER A 13 17.75 12.12 -5.05
CA SER A 13 18.77 11.23 -5.64
C SER A 13 19.42 10.27 -4.64
N SER A 14 19.50 10.63 -3.36
CA SER A 14 20.02 9.78 -2.28
C SER A 14 18.99 8.79 -1.72
N GLU A 15 17.69 9.05 -1.88
CA GLU A 15 16.61 8.20 -1.36
C GLU A 15 15.84 7.43 -2.43
N LYS A 16 16.14 7.65 -3.73
CA LYS A 16 15.72 6.76 -4.83
C LYS A 16 16.00 5.28 -4.57
N ARG A 17 16.91 4.95 -3.66
CA ARG A 17 17.25 3.56 -3.31
C ARG A 17 16.31 2.93 -2.28
N TYR A 18 15.58 3.71 -1.49
CA TYR A 18 14.81 3.21 -0.34
C TYR A 18 13.36 3.69 -0.35
N LEU A 19 12.45 2.75 -0.13
CA LEU A 19 11.03 3.02 0.11
C LEU A 19 10.71 2.85 1.59
N HIS A 20 9.82 3.71 2.07
CA HIS A 20 9.22 3.59 3.38
C HIS A 20 7.81 3.02 3.21
N ILE A 21 7.65 1.72 3.46
CA ILE A 21 6.38 1.02 3.27
C ILE A 21 5.66 0.93 4.61
N GLN A 22 4.41 1.37 4.61
CA GLN A 22 3.47 1.21 5.70
C GLN A 22 2.32 0.31 5.26
N LEU A 23 2.01 -0.68 6.10
CA LEU A 23 0.87 -1.56 5.93
C LEU A 23 -0.03 -1.41 7.14
N ASP A 24 -1.26 -1.00 6.87
CA ASP A 24 -2.29 -0.80 7.88
C ASP A 24 -3.31 -1.92 7.74
N PHE A 25 -3.36 -2.78 8.74
CA PHE A 25 -4.30 -3.89 8.84
C PHE A 25 -5.44 -3.48 9.75
N ILE A 26 -6.66 -3.68 9.28
CA ILE A 26 -7.89 -3.43 10.03
C ILE A 26 -8.61 -4.77 10.14
N CYS A 27 -8.86 -5.21 11.36
CA CYS A 27 -9.36 -6.55 11.66
C CYS A 27 -10.56 -6.47 12.60
N ASP A 28 -11.41 -7.50 12.53
CA ASP A 28 -12.41 -7.72 13.56
C ASP A 28 -11.79 -7.86 14.96
N LEU A 29 -12.60 -7.53 15.96
CA LEU A 29 -12.26 -7.63 17.36
C LEU A 29 -11.82 -9.05 17.74
N GLY A 30 -10.66 -9.15 18.41
CA GLY A 30 -10.10 -10.43 18.87
C GLY A 30 -9.18 -11.13 17.87
N TYR A 31 -9.02 -10.62 16.64
CA TYR A 31 -8.09 -11.18 15.64
C TYR A 31 -6.71 -10.52 15.62
N THR A 32 -6.59 -9.33 16.21
CA THR A 32 -5.36 -8.52 16.26
C THR A 32 -4.17 -9.26 16.85
N SER A 33 -4.35 -10.02 17.94
CA SER A 33 -3.26 -10.78 18.58
C SER A 33 -2.70 -11.89 17.68
N ARG A 34 -3.57 -12.57 16.92
CA ARG A 34 -3.18 -13.59 15.94
C ARG A 34 -2.43 -12.96 14.78
N LEU A 35 -2.94 -11.85 14.25
CA LEU A 35 -2.26 -11.10 13.18
C LEU A 35 -0.86 -10.64 13.63
N VAL A 36 -0.73 -10.08 14.84
CA VAL A 36 0.58 -9.70 15.40
C VAL A 36 1.53 -10.90 15.45
N SER A 37 1.06 -12.07 15.85
CA SER A 37 1.89 -13.28 15.87
C SER A 37 2.35 -13.69 14.46
N VAL A 38 1.44 -13.68 13.48
CA VAL A 38 1.76 -14.00 12.09
C VAL A 38 2.77 -12.99 11.52
N LEU A 39 2.56 -11.69 11.72
CA LEU A 39 3.48 -10.65 11.26
C LEU A 39 4.88 -10.80 11.86
N LYS A 40 4.98 -11.11 13.15
CA LYS A 40 6.27 -11.38 13.81
C LYS A 40 7.00 -12.59 13.21
N MET A 41 6.28 -13.64 12.78
CA MET A 41 6.88 -14.79 12.08
C MET A 41 7.48 -14.39 10.72
N ALA A 42 6.95 -13.34 10.08
CA ALA A 42 7.51 -12.73 8.86
C ALA A 42 8.64 -11.73 9.13
N ASN A 43 9.14 -11.60 10.37
CA ASN A 43 10.06 -10.53 10.79
C ASN A 43 9.51 -9.12 10.55
N LEU A 44 8.19 -8.97 10.47
CA LEU A 44 7.52 -7.68 10.40
C LEU A 44 7.09 -7.28 11.81
N ASN A 45 7.76 -6.27 12.36
CA ASN A 45 7.48 -5.77 13.70
C ASN A 45 6.32 -4.76 13.66
N PRO A 46 5.18 -5.05 14.31
CA PRO A 46 4.11 -4.07 14.45
C PRO A 46 4.60 -2.86 15.23
N ARG A 47 4.37 -1.66 14.71
CA ARG A 47 4.71 -0.39 15.37
C ARG A 47 3.58 0.18 16.19
N GLN A 48 2.35 -0.06 15.76
CA GLN A 48 1.15 0.38 16.44
C GLN A 48 0.16 -0.79 16.44
N VAL A 49 -0.41 -1.07 17.61
CA VAL A 49 -1.41 -2.13 17.80
C VAL A 49 -2.52 -1.52 18.64
N SER A 50 -3.74 -1.51 18.10
CA SER A 50 -4.97 -1.21 18.82
C SER A 50 -5.94 -2.38 18.68
N TYR A 51 -7.14 -2.24 19.23
CA TYR A 51 -8.07 -3.35 19.37
C TYR A 51 -8.47 -4.00 18.03
N ASP A 52 -8.59 -3.20 16.97
CA ASP A 52 -9.04 -3.54 15.62
C ASP A 52 -8.01 -3.20 14.54
N PHE A 53 -6.80 -2.77 14.92
CA PHE A 53 -5.84 -2.23 13.97
C PHE A 53 -4.39 -2.57 14.31
N VAL A 54 -3.62 -2.91 13.27
CA VAL A 54 -2.19 -3.19 13.36
C VAL A 54 -1.48 -2.43 12.25
N ARG A 55 -0.49 -1.61 12.60
CA ARG A 55 0.39 -0.94 11.64
C ARG A 55 1.77 -1.53 11.66
N VAL A 56 2.26 -1.87 10.47
CA VAL A 56 3.67 -2.18 10.23
C VAL A 56 4.27 -1.04 9.42
N HIS A 57 5.48 -0.60 9.77
CA HIS A 57 6.24 0.38 8.97
C HIS A 57 7.71 -0.01 8.93
N TYR A 58 8.24 -0.17 7.73
CA TYR A 58 9.61 -0.58 7.47
C TYR A 58 10.23 0.22 6.32
N LYS A 59 11.55 0.40 6.40
CA LYS A 59 12.37 1.01 5.36
C LYS A 59 13.11 -0.11 4.64
N THR A 60 12.98 -0.17 3.32
CA THR A 60 13.53 -1.26 2.51
C THR A 60 13.97 -0.72 1.15
N ASP A 61 14.91 -1.38 0.49
CA ASP A 61 15.27 -0.99 -0.88
C ASP A 61 14.20 -1.46 -1.89
N LEU A 62 14.22 -0.91 -3.11
CA LEU A 62 13.21 -1.21 -4.14
C LEU A 62 13.09 -2.70 -4.49
N VAL A 63 14.21 -3.42 -4.57
CA VAL A 63 14.22 -4.85 -4.94
C VAL A 63 13.69 -5.69 -3.79
N ARG A 64 14.05 -5.32 -2.56
CA ARG A 64 13.65 -6.00 -1.34
C ARG A 64 12.19 -5.72 -0.97
N ALA A 65 11.68 -4.51 -1.22
CA ALA A 65 10.28 -4.13 -1.07
C ALA A 65 9.32 -5.13 -1.69
N LEU A 66 9.59 -5.52 -2.94
CA LEU A 66 8.77 -6.50 -3.65
C LEU A 66 8.84 -7.86 -2.96
N LYS A 67 10.05 -8.37 -2.71
CA LYS A 67 10.23 -9.67 -2.06
C LYS A 67 9.52 -9.75 -0.70
N GLU A 68 9.64 -8.71 0.12
CA GLU A 68 9.00 -8.63 1.43
C GLU A 68 7.47 -8.56 1.33
N THR A 69 6.94 -7.81 0.36
CA THR A 69 5.49 -7.72 0.13
C THR A 69 4.91 -9.04 -0.37
N TYR A 70 5.59 -9.73 -1.30
CA TYR A 70 5.19 -11.05 -1.77
C TYR A 70 5.23 -12.09 -0.65
N ALA A 71 6.32 -12.14 0.13
CA ALA A 71 6.45 -13.07 1.26
C ALA A 71 5.34 -12.86 2.31
N LEU A 72 4.98 -11.60 2.58
CA LEU A 72 3.83 -11.29 3.44
C LEU A 72 2.52 -11.84 2.85
N CYS A 73 2.26 -11.61 1.56
CA CYS A 73 1.03 -12.10 0.92
C CYS A 73 0.95 -13.63 0.95
N GLU A 74 2.04 -14.33 0.69
CA GLU A 74 2.11 -15.79 0.82
C GLU A 74 1.84 -16.25 2.27
N LEU A 75 2.36 -15.52 3.26
CA LEU A 75 2.12 -15.86 4.66
C LEU A 75 0.64 -15.65 5.04
N LEU A 76 0.03 -14.56 4.59
CA LEU A 76 -1.39 -14.28 4.81
C LEU A 76 -2.30 -15.31 4.12
N GLU A 77 -1.92 -15.74 2.92
CA GLU A 77 -2.57 -16.81 2.15
C GLU A 77 -2.51 -18.14 2.90
N LYS A 78 -1.32 -18.55 3.39
CA LYS A 78 -1.17 -19.78 4.18
C LYS A 78 -2.02 -19.80 5.45
N ASN A 79 -2.34 -18.62 5.98
CA ASN A 79 -3.11 -18.43 7.20
C ASN A 79 -4.52 -17.90 6.93
N ILE A 80 -5.04 -18.02 5.69
CA ILE A 80 -6.27 -17.32 5.28
C ILE A 80 -7.49 -17.68 6.12
N THR A 81 -7.54 -18.92 6.62
CA THR A 81 -8.62 -19.45 7.46
C THR A 81 -8.65 -18.83 8.86
N LEU A 82 -7.58 -18.15 9.28
CA LEU A 82 -7.54 -17.44 10.57
C LEU A 82 -8.30 -16.12 10.53
N TRP A 83 -8.60 -15.57 9.35
CA TRP A 83 -9.18 -14.25 9.19
C TRP A 83 -10.69 -14.36 8.96
N ARG A 84 -11.51 -13.82 9.87
CA ARG A 84 -12.94 -13.64 9.57
C ARG A 84 -13.11 -12.55 8.52
N GLU A 85 -12.55 -11.39 8.80
CA GLU A 85 -12.42 -10.26 7.90
C GLU A 85 -11.15 -9.48 8.26
N MET A 86 -10.37 -9.13 7.25
CA MET A 86 -9.19 -8.26 7.41
C MET A 86 -9.05 -7.38 6.19
N CYS A 87 -9.00 -6.08 6.40
CA CYS A 87 -8.72 -5.10 5.35
C CYS A 87 -7.27 -4.62 5.46
N ILE A 88 -6.63 -4.45 4.31
CA ILE A 88 -5.24 -4.02 4.23
C ILE A 88 -5.18 -2.73 3.41
N GLU A 89 -4.49 -1.73 3.94
CA GLU A 89 -4.09 -0.54 3.21
C GLU A 89 -2.57 -0.52 3.03
N THR A 90 -2.13 -0.26 1.79
CA THR A 90 -0.72 -0.14 1.45
C THR A 90 -0.38 1.31 1.20
N TRP A 91 0.56 1.81 1.98
CA TRP A 91 1.04 3.18 1.95
C TRP A 91 2.54 3.19 1.65
N VAL A 92 2.96 4.06 0.73
CA VAL A 92 4.37 4.30 0.44
C VAL A 92 4.70 5.75 0.76
N GLU A 93 5.51 5.95 1.79
CA GLU A 93 6.14 7.23 2.08
C GLU A 93 7.36 7.40 1.18
N VAL A 94 7.41 8.53 0.49
CA VAL A 94 8.57 8.97 -0.27
C VAL A 94 8.97 10.36 0.19
N ILE A 95 10.25 10.69 0.05
CA ILE A 95 10.75 12.02 0.35
C ILE A 95 10.98 12.74 -0.97
N ALA A 96 10.23 13.82 -1.17
CA ALA A 96 10.30 14.66 -2.35
C ALA A 96 11.55 15.56 -2.30
N ASP A 97 12.06 15.92 -3.47
CA ASP A 97 13.15 16.91 -3.56
C ASP A 97 12.74 18.28 -3.03
N GLU A 98 13.70 19.07 -2.56
CA GLU A 98 13.47 20.41 -1.97
C GLU A 98 12.76 21.37 -2.94
N ALA A 99 13.02 21.23 -4.24
CA ALA A 99 12.35 22.01 -5.28
C ALA A 99 10.89 21.57 -5.53
N SER A 100 10.51 20.38 -5.04
CA SER A 100 9.19 19.78 -5.23
C SER A 100 8.36 19.97 -3.96
N LYS A 101 7.60 21.07 -3.88
CA LYS A 101 6.59 21.23 -2.81
C LYS A 101 5.59 20.06 -2.87
N PRO A 102 5.17 19.47 -1.73
CA PRO A 102 4.10 18.48 -1.71
C PRO A 102 2.85 19.09 -2.37
N ARG A 103 2.28 18.45 -3.38
CA ARG A 103 0.99 18.91 -3.94
C ARG A 103 -0.08 18.77 -2.85
N PRO A 104 -1.13 19.60 -2.89
CA PRO A 104 -2.33 19.35 -2.11
C PRO A 104 -2.83 17.91 -2.35
N SER A 105 -3.47 17.33 -1.35
CA SER A 105 -3.96 15.97 -1.41
C SER A 105 -4.79 15.72 -2.67
N GLY A 106 -4.59 14.58 -3.33
CA GLY A 106 -5.29 14.28 -4.57
C GLY A 106 -5.09 12.85 -5.03
N VAL A 107 -5.94 12.42 -5.95
CA VAL A 107 -5.85 11.09 -6.58
C VAL A 107 -5.20 11.24 -7.95
N THR A 108 -4.14 10.47 -8.21
CA THR A 108 -3.55 10.31 -9.54
C THR A 108 -3.73 8.89 -10.04
N ARG A 109 -3.76 8.70 -11.35
CA ARG A 109 -3.74 7.37 -11.96
C ARG A 109 -2.34 7.01 -12.40
N LEU A 110 -1.87 5.83 -11.99
CA LEU A 110 -0.62 5.22 -12.46
C LEU A 110 -0.95 3.88 -13.10
N ASN A 111 -0.91 3.77 -14.44
CA ASN A 111 -1.29 2.57 -15.17
C ASN A 111 -2.67 2.02 -14.75
N SER A 112 -2.67 0.85 -14.10
CA SER A 112 -3.84 0.12 -13.61
C SER A 112 -4.02 0.25 -12.09
N ILE A 113 -3.49 1.31 -11.47
CA ILE A 113 -3.79 1.66 -10.08
C ILE A 113 -4.16 3.13 -9.93
N LEU A 114 -4.98 3.42 -8.92
CA LEU A 114 -5.16 4.75 -8.39
C LEU A 114 -4.18 4.95 -7.24
N VAL A 115 -3.62 6.15 -7.13
CA VAL A 115 -2.71 6.52 -6.06
C VAL A 115 -3.24 7.77 -5.42
N TYR A 116 -3.68 7.64 -4.18
CA TYR A 116 -4.04 8.79 -3.36
C TYR A 116 -2.79 9.34 -2.71
N ILE A 117 -2.52 10.62 -2.96
CA ILE A 117 -1.33 11.33 -2.53
C ILE A 117 -1.74 12.26 -1.41
N LYS A 118 -1.07 12.16 -0.26
CA LYS A 118 -1.27 13.02 0.89
C LYS A 118 0.07 13.67 1.30
N PRO A 119 0.10 15.01 1.50
CA PRO A 119 1.28 15.66 2.04
C PRO A 119 1.54 15.20 3.49
N GLY A 120 2.79 14.90 3.79
CA GLY A 120 3.29 14.62 5.14
C GLY A 120 3.92 15.84 5.79
N SER A 121 4.60 15.62 6.93
CA SER A 121 5.44 16.66 7.55
C SER A 121 6.72 16.86 6.75
N GLY A 122 7.11 18.12 6.53
CA GLY A 122 8.32 18.49 5.79
C GLY A 122 8.25 18.10 4.31
N ARG A 123 9.20 17.28 3.86
CA ARG A 123 9.34 16.81 2.46
C ARG A 123 8.67 15.46 2.19
N ARG A 124 7.97 14.90 3.16
CA ARG A 124 7.38 13.56 3.06
C ARG A 124 6.07 13.61 2.28
N VAL A 125 5.87 12.62 1.41
CA VAL A 125 4.65 12.44 0.63
C VAL A 125 4.20 10.99 0.79
N TYR A 126 2.96 10.80 1.22
CA TYR A 126 2.35 9.48 1.41
C TYR A 126 1.51 9.11 0.20
N HIS A 127 1.75 7.92 -0.34
CA HIS A 127 1.04 7.36 -1.49
C HIS A 127 0.25 6.14 -1.04
N LYS A 128 -1.08 6.25 -0.92
CA LYS A 128 -1.95 5.08 -0.74
C LYS A 128 -2.13 4.40 -2.09
N LEU A 129 -1.79 3.12 -2.17
CA LEU A 129 -1.92 2.33 -3.39
C LEU A 129 -3.29 1.65 -3.43
N ILE A 130 -4.01 1.85 -4.53
CA ILE A 130 -5.40 1.42 -4.66
C ILE A 130 -5.57 0.66 -5.97
N TRP A 131 -5.81 -0.65 -5.87
CA TRP A 131 -6.27 -1.44 -7.02
C TRP A 131 -7.79 -1.37 -7.11
N HIS A 132 -8.31 -1.04 -8.29
CA HIS A 132 -9.74 -1.16 -8.56
C HIS A 132 -9.95 -1.85 -9.91
N THR A 133 -10.98 -2.69 -9.99
CA THR A 133 -11.28 -3.49 -11.18
C THR A 133 -11.77 -2.69 -12.39
N ASN A 134 -12.13 -1.42 -12.20
CA ASN A 134 -12.72 -0.58 -13.23
C ASN A 134 -12.19 0.85 -13.14
N ILE A 135 -10.86 0.99 -13.18
CA ILE A 135 -10.19 2.30 -13.04
C ILE A 135 -10.57 3.28 -14.15
N GLU A 136 -10.93 2.80 -15.32
CA GLU A 136 -11.43 3.67 -16.40
C GLU A 136 -12.77 4.34 -16.03
N ALA A 137 -13.68 3.62 -15.37
CA ALA A 137 -14.95 4.19 -14.90
C ALA A 137 -14.79 5.12 -13.69
N LEU A 138 -13.64 5.10 -13.01
CA LEU A 138 -13.36 5.89 -11.81
C LEU A 138 -12.81 7.28 -12.13
N ARG A 139 -12.67 7.64 -13.42
CA ARG A 139 -12.18 8.95 -13.84
C ARG A 139 -13.05 10.12 -13.35
N GLU A 140 -14.31 9.86 -13.01
CA GLU A 140 -15.30 10.90 -12.72
C GLU A 140 -15.79 10.90 -11.25
N ILE A 141 -15.37 9.93 -10.44
CA ILE A 141 -15.86 9.76 -9.05
C ILE A 141 -14.72 9.99 -8.07
N ILE A 142 -14.87 10.98 -7.18
CA ILE A 142 -14.04 11.12 -5.99
C ILE A 142 -14.37 9.92 -5.09
N LEU A 143 -13.51 8.90 -5.09
CA LEU A 143 -13.66 7.75 -4.21
C LEU A 143 -13.27 8.14 -2.79
N PRO A 144 -14.14 7.90 -1.79
CA PRO A 144 -13.75 8.02 -0.39
C PRO A 144 -12.50 7.20 -0.09
N GLU A 145 -11.57 7.74 0.68
CA GLU A 145 -10.32 7.05 1.06
C GLU A 145 -10.60 5.66 1.69
N SER A 146 -11.73 5.52 2.39
CA SER A 146 -12.15 4.29 3.07
C SER A 146 -12.61 3.15 2.16
N ILE A 147 -13.14 3.42 0.96
CA ILE A 147 -13.66 2.38 0.04
C ILE A 147 -12.57 1.68 -0.79
N THR A 148 -11.31 2.03 -0.52
CA THR A 148 -10.16 1.64 -1.35
C THR A 148 -9.30 0.55 -0.69
N ARG A 149 -9.79 -0.01 0.41
CA ARG A 149 -9.17 -1.09 1.18
C ARG A 149 -9.30 -2.42 0.44
N LEU A 150 -8.25 -3.23 0.47
CA LEU A 150 -8.30 -4.61 -0.04
C LEU A 150 -8.59 -5.55 1.13
N CYS A 151 -9.79 -6.16 1.13
CA CYS A 151 -10.28 -6.95 2.26
C CYS A 151 -10.32 -8.44 1.94
N VAL A 152 -9.72 -9.26 2.80
CA VAL A 152 -9.81 -10.72 2.76
C VAL A 152 -10.89 -11.20 3.73
N GLN A 153 -11.65 -12.20 3.33
CA GLN A 153 -12.75 -12.80 4.07
C GLN A 153 -12.58 -14.31 4.12
N GLY A 154 -12.38 -14.93 5.29
CA GLY A 154 -11.92 -16.33 5.43
C GLY A 154 -12.81 -17.42 4.84
N ARG A 155 -13.99 -17.08 4.30
CA ARG A 155 -14.91 -18.04 3.66
C ARG A 155 -14.62 -18.28 2.18
N ASN A 156 -13.90 -17.39 1.50
CA ASN A 156 -13.68 -17.48 0.05
C ASN A 156 -12.19 -17.38 -0.32
N THR A 157 -11.47 -18.50 -0.16
CA THR A 157 -10.01 -18.58 -0.32
C THR A 157 -9.54 -18.12 -1.69
N GLU A 158 -10.17 -18.56 -2.78
CA GLU A 158 -9.77 -18.18 -4.15
C GLU A 158 -9.84 -16.67 -4.36
N ILE A 159 -10.95 -16.04 -3.95
CA ILE A 159 -11.10 -14.58 -4.03
C ILE A 159 -10.04 -13.89 -3.17
N ASN A 160 -9.76 -14.39 -1.97
CA ASN A 160 -8.77 -13.77 -1.09
C ASN A 160 -7.35 -13.83 -1.67
N VAL A 161 -6.97 -14.95 -2.27
CA VAL A 161 -5.68 -15.10 -2.96
C VAL A 161 -5.56 -14.05 -4.06
N GLU A 162 -6.61 -13.86 -4.86
CA GLU A 162 -6.65 -12.82 -5.89
C GLU A 162 -6.57 -11.41 -5.30
N ILE A 163 -7.13 -11.17 -4.12
CA ILE A 163 -7.01 -9.89 -3.41
C ILE A 163 -5.57 -9.65 -2.91
N LEU A 164 -4.91 -10.67 -2.35
CA LEU A 164 -3.52 -10.58 -1.91
C LEU A 164 -2.57 -10.33 -3.09
N LYS A 165 -2.79 -10.99 -4.23
CA LYS A 165 -2.03 -10.72 -5.46
C LYS A 165 -2.17 -9.28 -5.96
N LYS A 166 -3.35 -8.65 -5.78
CA LYS A 166 -3.56 -7.22 -6.13
C LYS A 166 -2.70 -6.28 -5.28
N ILE A 167 -2.46 -6.61 -4.01
CA ILE A 167 -1.54 -5.84 -3.14
C ILE A 167 -0.13 -5.87 -3.73
N CYS A 168 0.37 -7.06 -4.06
CA CYS A 168 1.69 -7.21 -4.70
C CYS A 168 1.77 -6.41 -6.00
N LYS A 169 0.73 -6.49 -6.84
CA LYS A 169 0.71 -5.80 -8.13
C LYS A 169 0.67 -4.27 -7.97
N CYS A 170 0.02 -3.76 -6.94
CA CYS A 170 0.05 -2.33 -6.60
C CYS A 170 1.47 -1.86 -6.32
N VAL A 171 2.19 -2.56 -5.43
CA VAL A 171 3.56 -2.20 -5.05
C VAL A 171 4.50 -2.29 -6.26
N GLU A 172 4.38 -3.33 -7.07
CA GLU A 172 5.14 -3.50 -8.32
C GLU A 172 4.91 -2.35 -9.30
N THR A 173 3.64 -2.01 -9.58
CA THR A 173 3.28 -0.94 -10.51
C THR A 173 3.78 0.41 -10.00
N PHE A 174 3.69 0.65 -8.69
CA PHE A 174 4.21 1.86 -8.07
C PHE A 174 5.73 1.96 -8.23
N ILE A 175 6.47 0.89 -7.92
CA ILE A 175 7.93 0.85 -8.07
C ILE A 175 8.35 1.16 -9.51
N GLN A 176 7.73 0.48 -10.50
CA GLN A 176 8.01 0.69 -11.92
C GLN A 176 7.78 2.14 -12.40
N TYR A 177 6.89 2.89 -11.76
CA TYR A 177 6.64 4.29 -12.12
C TYR A 177 7.75 5.23 -11.64
N TYR A 178 8.42 4.88 -10.53
CA TYR A 178 9.42 5.74 -9.88
C TYR A 178 10.87 5.33 -10.18
N THR A 179 11.09 4.19 -10.84
CA THR A 179 12.40 3.69 -11.29
C THR A 179 12.55 3.81 -12.80
#